data_AF-A0A9E1SB87-F1
#
_entry.id   AF-A0A9E1SB87-F1
#
_cell.length_a   1.000
_cell.length_b   1.000
_cell.length_c   1.000
_cell.angle_alpha   90.00
_cell.angle_beta   90.00
_cell.angle_gamma   90.00
#
_symmetry.space_group_name_H-M   'P 1'
#
loop_
_entity.id
_entity.type
_entity.pdbx_description
1 polymer ?
#
loop_
_entity_poly.entity_id
_entity_poly.type
_entity_poly.pdbx_seq_one_letter_code
_entity_poly.pdbx_strand_id
1 'polypeptide(L)'
;MASLRKSPKSPYYIACITLADGKRTQKSTKSTDRKKAQRIADLMEEAELEAKEGRLTEVAVRKHVANAYRIATGSKMNSYTIRSWLEWWLKNKVKAKRKTTSERYKGTIQSFITFLGSRADLDINHAGQQDAEGFREELLSIGKNNRTVNVDIKTVSSAFNLAKKNALIDHNPFAALDSLSVEESKRKPFDQAQVAQI
;
A
#
# COMPACT_ATOMS: atom_id res chain seq x y z
N MET A 1 -1.48 -18.43 30.49
CA MET A 1 -2.85 -18.09 30.05
C MET A 1 -3.17 -16.70 30.57
N ALA A 2 -3.54 -15.79 29.67
CA ALA A 2 -3.71 -14.38 29.99
C ALA A 2 -4.92 -14.20 30.91
N SER A 3 -4.79 -13.29 31.88
CA SER A 3 -5.87 -12.99 32.82
C SER A 3 -6.19 -11.50 32.82
N LEU A 4 -7.44 -11.14 33.09
CA LEU A 4 -7.86 -9.74 33.20
C LEU A 4 -7.89 -9.26 34.66
N ARG A 5 -7.44 -8.03 34.87
CA ARG A 5 -7.59 -7.27 36.10
C ARG A 5 -8.43 -6.02 35.84
N LYS A 6 -9.28 -5.65 36.79
CA LYS A 6 -10.00 -4.36 36.79
C LYS A 6 -9.35 -3.43 37.83
N SER A 7 -9.15 -2.17 37.47
CA SER A 7 -8.63 -1.15 38.39
C SER A 7 -9.71 -0.10 38.65
N PRO A 8 -9.91 0.35 39.90
CA PRO A 8 -10.84 1.45 40.20
C PRO A 8 -10.47 2.76 39.48
N LYS A 9 -9.19 2.93 39.13
CA LYS A 9 -8.65 4.16 38.51
C LYS A 9 -8.74 4.17 36.98
N SER A 10 -9.23 3.10 36.35
CA SER A 10 -9.29 2.98 34.89
C SER A 10 -10.58 2.27 34.45
N PRO A 11 -11.30 2.80 33.45
CA PRO A 11 -12.49 2.14 32.91
C PRO A 11 -12.14 0.87 32.11
N TYR A 12 -10.90 0.75 31.64
CA TYR A 12 -10.45 -0.36 30.80
C TYR A 12 -10.01 -1.57 31.62
N TYR A 13 -10.28 -2.77 31.08
CA TYR A 13 -9.67 -4.00 31.57
C TYR A 13 -8.16 -4.00 31.30
N ILE A 14 -7.40 -4.50 32.26
CA ILE A 14 -5.94 -4.61 32.21
C ILE A 14 -5.60 -6.08 31.95
N ALA A 15 -4.84 -6.35 30.90
CA ALA A 15 -4.30 -7.66 30.62
C ALA A 15 -3.08 -7.92 31.50
N CYS A 16 -3.08 -9.04 32.20
CA CYS A 16 -1.92 -9.57 32.90
C CYS A 16 -1.36 -10.73 32.05
N ILE A 17 -0.30 -10.45 31.32
CA ILE A 17 0.33 -11.38 30.36
C ILE A 17 1.73 -11.76 30.83
N THR A 18 2.24 -12.89 30.31
CA THR A 18 3.63 -13.32 30.51
C THR A 18 4.43 -12.97 29.24
N LEU A 19 5.52 -12.23 29.40
CA LEU A 19 6.42 -11.87 28.31
C LEU A 19 7.34 -13.04 27.93
N ALA A 20 7.99 -12.94 26.77
CA ALA A 20 8.95 -13.93 26.29
C ALA A 20 10.12 -14.15 27.26
N ASP A 21 10.52 -13.11 28.00
CA ASP A 21 11.54 -13.17 29.06
C ASP A 21 11.04 -13.85 30.37
N GLY A 22 9.79 -14.32 30.39
CA GLY A 22 9.15 -14.97 31.52
C GLY A 22 8.56 -14.02 32.56
N LYS A 23 8.74 -12.70 32.43
CA LYS A 23 8.18 -11.74 33.39
C LYS A 23 6.70 -11.54 33.14
N ARG A 24 5.94 -11.41 34.23
CA ARG A 24 4.54 -10.99 34.17
C ARG A 24 4.44 -9.47 34.11
N THR A 25 3.65 -8.96 33.17
CA THR A 25 3.40 -7.53 33.00
C THR A 25 1.91 -7.22 32.96
N GLN A 26 1.58 -5.96 33.23
CA GLN A 26 0.23 -5.43 33.12
C GLN A 26 0.17 -4.41 31.99
N LYS A 27 -0.69 -4.68 31.00
CA LYS A 27 -0.91 -3.81 29.85
C LYS A 27 -2.40 -3.48 29.74
N SER A 28 -2.73 -2.22 29.45
CA SER A 28 -4.12 -1.85 29.22
C SER A 28 -4.61 -2.48 27.91
N THR A 29 -5.77 -3.14 27.95
CA THR A 29 -6.43 -3.64 26.71
C THR A 29 -7.12 -2.52 25.93
N LYS A 30 -7.28 -1.33 26.54
CA LYS A 30 -8.11 -0.22 26.04
C LYS A 30 -9.55 -0.63 25.70
N SER A 31 -10.05 -1.73 26.24
CA SER A 31 -11.43 -2.21 26.07
C SER A 31 -12.18 -2.18 27.40
N THR A 32 -13.42 -1.68 27.37
CA THR A 32 -14.39 -1.75 28.47
C THR A 32 -15.28 -2.99 28.39
N ASP A 33 -15.30 -3.68 27.25
CA ASP A 33 -15.96 -4.96 27.06
C ASP A 33 -15.01 -6.09 27.49
N ARG A 34 -15.47 -6.91 28.45
CA ARG A 34 -14.71 -8.03 29.02
C ARG A 34 -14.34 -9.08 27.98
N LYS A 35 -15.25 -9.42 27.07
CA LYS A 35 -15.01 -10.45 26.04
C LYS A 35 -13.97 -9.97 25.04
N LYS A 36 -14.07 -8.72 24.58
CA LYS A 36 -13.05 -8.11 23.71
C LYS A 36 -11.71 -7.98 24.42
N ALA A 37 -11.71 -7.54 25.67
CA ALA A 37 -10.51 -7.41 26.48
C ALA A 37 -9.77 -8.74 26.65
N GLN A 38 -10.51 -9.83 26.92
CA GLN A 38 -9.90 -11.15 27.07
C GLN A 38 -9.23 -11.59 25.77
N ARG A 39 -9.92 -11.45 24.62
CA ARG A 39 -9.34 -11.78 23.31
C ARG A 39 -8.08 -10.97 22.99
N ILE A 40 -8.04 -9.68 23.37
CA ILE A 40 -6.84 -8.84 23.20
C ILE A 40 -5.71 -9.36 24.11
N ALA A 41 -6.02 -9.72 25.36
CA ALA A 41 -5.05 -10.24 26.31
C ALA A 41 -4.47 -11.59 25.84
N ASP A 42 -5.32 -12.49 25.35
CA ASP A 42 -4.93 -13.80 24.81
C ASP A 42 -4.01 -13.62 23.60
N LEU A 43 -4.37 -12.72 22.68
CA LEU A 43 -3.57 -12.40 21.50
C LEU A 43 -2.18 -11.84 21.86
N MET A 44 -2.10 -10.98 22.88
CA MET A 44 -0.82 -10.45 23.37
C MET A 44 0.06 -11.57 23.95
N GLU A 45 -0.51 -12.47 24.76
CA GLU A 45 0.26 -13.58 25.33
C GLU A 45 0.66 -14.64 24.28
N GLU A 46 -0.19 -14.88 23.27
CA GLU A 46 0.13 -15.76 22.13
C GLU A 46 1.34 -15.23 21.35
N ALA A 47 1.40 -13.93 21.08
CA ALA A 47 2.56 -13.32 20.42
C ALA A 47 3.85 -13.44 21.25
N GLU A 48 3.77 -13.29 22.58
CA GLU A 48 4.92 -13.46 23.49
C GLU A 48 5.36 -14.94 23.59
N LEU A 49 4.41 -15.88 23.54
CA LEU A 49 4.70 -17.31 23.49
C LEU A 49 5.45 -17.66 22.19
N GLU A 50 4.94 -17.21 21.05
CA GLU A 50 5.61 -17.39 19.76
C GLU A 50 7.01 -16.78 19.74
N ALA A 51 7.19 -15.61 20.37
CA ALA A 51 8.50 -14.98 20.50
C ALA A 51 9.46 -15.84 21.33
N LYS A 52 8.99 -16.36 22.47
CA LYS A 52 9.77 -17.26 23.34
C LYS A 52 10.20 -18.54 22.62
N GLU A 53 9.35 -19.07 21.75
CA GLU A 53 9.61 -20.29 20.98
C GLU A 53 10.40 -20.04 19.69
N GLY A 54 10.78 -18.79 19.39
CA GLY A 54 11.49 -18.41 18.18
C GLY A 54 10.66 -18.51 16.89
N ARG A 55 9.32 -18.53 17.00
CA ARG A 55 8.38 -18.66 15.88
C ARG A 55 7.70 -17.34 15.48
N LEU A 56 7.95 -16.25 16.21
CA LEU A 56 7.40 -14.93 15.90
C LEU A 56 8.10 -14.32 14.67
N THR A 57 7.63 -14.74 13.49
CA THR A 57 8.04 -14.17 12.21
C THR A 57 7.31 -12.85 11.93
N GLU A 58 7.80 -12.04 10.99
CA GLU A 58 7.07 -10.83 10.58
C GLU A 58 5.65 -11.12 10.08
N VAL A 59 5.45 -12.29 9.44
CA VAL A 59 4.12 -12.73 8.98
C VAL A 59 3.18 -12.98 10.16
N ALA A 60 3.69 -13.63 11.22
CA ALA A 60 2.94 -13.85 12.45
C ALA A 60 2.58 -12.51 13.12
N VAL A 61 3.52 -11.57 13.21
CA VAL A 61 3.26 -10.21 13.75
C VAL A 61 2.16 -9.50 12.97
N ARG A 62 2.20 -9.49 11.63
CA ARG A 62 1.15 -8.87 10.80
C ARG A 62 -0.22 -9.51 11.07
N LYS A 63 -0.28 -10.83 11.23
CA LYS A 63 -1.51 -11.56 11.56
C LYS A 63 -2.05 -11.16 12.94
N HIS A 64 -1.18 -11.00 13.94
CA HIS A 64 -1.57 -10.54 15.27
C HIS A 64 -2.13 -9.12 15.22
N VAL A 65 -1.47 -8.19 14.53
CA VAL A 65 -1.97 -6.81 14.37
C VAL A 65 -3.35 -6.78 13.68
N ALA A 66 -3.52 -7.54 12.60
CA ALA A 66 -4.81 -7.65 11.91
C ALA A 66 -5.92 -8.25 12.80
N ASN A 67 -5.59 -9.23 13.63
CA ASN A 67 -6.50 -9.81 14.61
C ASN A 67 -6.89 -8.81 15.70
N ALA A 68 -5.93 -8.04 16.22
CA ALA A 68 -6.18 -6.99 17.19
C ALA A 68 -7.14 -5.93 16.63
N TYR A 69 -6.90 -5.48 15.39
CA TYR A 69 -7.79 -4.55 14.69
C TYR A 69 -9.22 -5.10 14.57
N ARG A 70 -9.35 -6.38 14.18
CA ARG A 70 -10.65 -7.05 14.06
C ARG A 70 -11.38 -7.19 15.39
N ILE A 71 -10.67 -7.51 16.47
CA ILE A 71 -11.30 -7.61 17.80
C ILE A 71 -11.77 -6.24 18.29
N ALA A 72 -10.98 -5.19 18.05
CA ALA A 72 -11.29 -3.83 18.49
C ALA A 72 -12.47 -3.24 17.70
N THR A 73 -12.42 -3.33 16.36
CA THR A 73 -13.36 -2.63 15.45
C THR A 73 -14.54 -3.49 14.99
N GLY A 74 -14.41 -4.82 15.02
CA GLY A 74 -15.36 -5.74 14.39
C GLY A 74 -15.16 -5.92 12.88
N SER A 75 -14.24 -5.16 12.28
CA SER A 75 -13.99 -5.14 10.83
C SER A 75 -12.68 -5.83 10.48
N LYS A 76 -12.59 -6.42 9.28
CA LYS A 76 -11.29 -6.88 8.75
C LYS A 76 -10.46 -5.66 8.36
N MET A 77 -9.15 -5.71 8.61
CA MET A 77 -8.22 -4.73 8.06
C MET A 77 -8.21 -4.92 6.55
N ASN A 78 -8.64 -3.91 5.80
CA ASN A 78 -8.55 -3.94 4.34
C ASN A 78 -7.07 -3.88 3.97
N SER A 79 -6.53 -4.98 3.45
CA SER A 79 -5.20 -5.00 2.84
C SER A 79 -5.38 -5.07 1.34
N TYR A 80 -4.65 -4.21 0.63
CA TYR A 80 -4.48 -4.31 -0.80
C TYR A 80 -3.02 -4.67 -1.07
N THR A 81 -2.80 -5.57 -2.01
CA THR A 81 -1.51 -5.64 -2.69
C THR A 81 -1.36 -4.46 -3.63
N ILE A 82 -0.14 -4.14 -4.06
CA ILE A 82 0.10 -3.11 -5.08
C ILE A 82 -0.73 -3.43 -6.35
N ARG A 83 -0.66 -4.68 -6.83
CA ARG A 83 -1.41 -5.17 -7.99
C ARG A 83 -2.92 -4.98 -7.83
N SER A 84 -3.49 -5.53 -6.75
CA SER A 84 -4.94 -5.50 -6.53
C SER A 84 -5.48 -4.09 -6.36
N TRP A 85 -4.70 -3.19 -5.73
CA TRP A 85 -5.06 -1.77 -5.65
C TRP A 85 -5.08 -1.11 -7.03
N LEU A 86 -4.04 -1.31 -7.83
CA LEU A 86 -3.92 -0.69 -9.14
C LEU A 86 -4.98 -1.22 -10.13
N GLU A 87 -5.27 -2.51 -10.09
CA GLU A 87 -6.37 -3.12 -10.85
C GLU A 87 -7.74 -2.61 -10.41
N TRP A 88 -7.97 -2.50 -9.10
CA TRP A 88 -9.18 -1.87 -8.57
C TRP A 88 -9.30 -0.42 -9.03
N TRP A 89 -8.20 0.34 -9.02
CA TRP A 89 -8.18 1.73 -9.47
C TRP A 89 -8.54 1.85 -10.96
N LEU A 90 -7.98 0.99 -11.81
CA LEU A 90 -8.35 0.89 -13.23
C LEU A 90 -9.85 0.60 -13.39
N LYS A 91 -10.36 -0.41 -12.70
CA LYS A 91 -11.76 -0.84 -12.81
C LYS A 91 -12.76 0.25 -12.37
N ASN A 92 -12.45 0.98 -11.30
CA ASN A 92 -13.41 1.85 -10.63
C ASN A 92 -13.24 3.33 -10.93
N LYS A 93 -12.02 3.80 -11.21
CA LYS A 93 -11.72 5.23 -11.40
C LYS A 93 -11.39 5.60 -12.82
N VAL A 94 -10.91 4.64 -13.61
CA VAL A 94 -10.56 4.89 -15.01
C VAL A 94 -11.73 4.59 -15.94
N LYS A 95 -12.64 3.67 -15.57
CA LYS A 95 -13.83 3.34 -16.38
C LYS A 95 -14.71 4.54 -16.75
N ALA A 96 -14.75 5.57 -15.91
CA ALA A 96 -15.50 6.80 -16.17
C ALA A 96 -14.81 7.79 -17.15
N LYS A 97 -13.57 7.51 -17.58
CA LYS A 97 -12.81 8.35 -18.52
C LYS A 97 -13.05 7.95 -19.98
N ARG A 98 -12.70 8.86 -20.90
CA ARG A 98 -12.68 8.61 -22.34
C ARG A 98 -11.86 7.35 -22.67
N LYS A 99 -12.34 6.53 -23.62
CA LYS A 99 -11.74 5.24 -24.00
C LYS A 99 -10.23 5.31 -24.22
N THR A 100 -9.76 6.29 -24.99
CA THR A 100 -8.32 6.48 -25.28
C THR A 100 -7.50 6.76 -24.02
N THR A 101 -8.01 7.59 -23.10
CA THR A 101 -7.37 7.84 -21.80
C THR A 101 -7.34 6.58 -20.95
N SER A 102 -8.41 5.79 -20.98
CA SER A 102 -8.53 4.55 -20.23
C SER A 102 -7.56 3.47 -20.71
N GLU A 103 -7.43 3.31 -22.03
CA GLU A 103 -6.48 2.40 -22.66
C GLU A 103 -5.04 2.77 -22.32
N ARG A 104 -4.69 4.06 -22.41
CA ARG A 104 -3.37 4.55 -22.01
C ARG A 104 -3.09 4.22 -20.56
N TYR A 105 -4.01 4.54 -19.66
CA TYR A 105 -3.84 4.28 -18.23
C TYR A 105 -3.66 2.80 -17.94
N LYS A 106 -4.47 1.94 -18.58
CA LYS A 106 -4.34 0.49 -18.47
C LYS A 106 -2.94 0.03 -18.91
N GLY A 107 -2.45 0.52 -20.04
CA GLY A 107 -1.10 0.21 -20.53
C GLY A 107 0.00 0.63 -19.56
N THR A 108 -0.06 1.86 -19.05
CA THR A 108 0.92 2.36 -18.07
C THR A 108 0.90 1.57 -16.77
N ILE A 109 -0.28 1.31 -16.20
CA ILE A 109 -0.41 0.55 -14.95
C ILE A 109 0.07 -0.89 -15.14
N GLN A 110 -0.27 -1.54 -16.25
CA GLN A 110 0.21 -2.89 -16.53
C GLN A 110 1.73 -2.92 -16.69
N SER A 111 2.31 -1.92 -17.35
CA SER A 111 3.77 -1.78 -17.48
C SER A 111 4.44 -1.64 -16.11
N PHE A 112 3.87 -0.86 -15.19
CA PHE A 112 4.41 -0.72 -13.83
C PHE A 112 4.29 -2.02 -13.03
N ILE A 113 3.15 -2.72 -13.12
CA ILE A 113 2.97 -4.02 -12.47
C ILE A 113 3.97 -5.06 -13.01
N THR A 114 4.21 -5.07 -14.32
CA THR A 114 5.21 -5.94 -14.94
C THR A 114 6.62 -5.60 -14.47
N PHE A 115 6.97 -4.32 -14.40
CA PHE A 115 8.27 -3.85 -13.87
C PHE A 115 8.51 -4.34 -12.43
N LEU A 116 7.50 -4.26 -11.55
CA LEU A 116 7.61 -4.75 -10.17
C LEU A 116 7.72 -6.28 -10.07
N GLY A 117 7.25 -7.02 -11.07
CA GLY A 117 7.23 -8.48 -11.06
C GLY A 117 6.47 -9.04 -9.86
N SER A 118 7.13 -9.93 -9.10
CA SER A 118 6.56 -10.55 -7.89
C SER A 118 6.33 -9.56 -6.74
N ARG A 119 7.05 -8.42 -6.72
CA ARG A 119 6.84 -7.38 -5.70
C ARG A 119 5.47 -6.73 -5.81
N ALA A 120 4.83 -6.78 -6.98
CA ALA A 120 3.48 -6.25 -7.15
C ALA A 120 2.44 -6.96 -6.25
N ASP A 121 2.74 -8.17 -5.77
CA ASP A 121 1.87 -8.97 -4.92
C ASP A 121 2.12 -8.73 -3.41
N LEU A 122 3.05 -7.84 -3.07
CA LEU A 122 3.24 -7.35 -1.70
C LEU A 122 2.18 -6.30 -1.33
N ASP A 123 2.01 -6.08 -0.03
CA ASP A 123 1.12 -5.03 0.52
C ASP A 123 1.46 -3.66 -0.09
N ILE A 124 0.45 -2.85 -0.38
CA ILE A 124 0.58 -1.53 -1.01
C ILE A 124 1.59 -0.61 -0.31
N ASN A 125 1.80 -0.77 1.00
CA ASN A 125 2.78 0.00 1.77
C ASN A 125 4.25 -0.35 1.44
N HIS A 126 4.51 -1.42 0.70
CA HIS A 126 5.86 -1.76 0.21
C HIS A 126 6.25 -0.97 -1.05
N ALA A 127 5.31 -0.28 -1.69
CA ALA A 127 5.63 0.63 -2.78
C ALA A 127 6.40 1.83 -2.20
N GLY A 128 7.63 2.04 -2.65
CA GLY A 128 8.51 3.09 -2.17
C GLY A 128 9.08 3.95 -3.31
N GLN A 129 9.81 5.01 -2.92
CA GLN A 129 10.45 5.92 -3.87
C GLN A 129 11.40 5.19 -4.84
N GLN A 130 12.10 4.16 -4.38
CA GLN A 130 12.97 3.33 -5.21
C GLN A 130 12.22 2.65 -6.36
N ASP A 131 10.99 2.19 -6.12
CA ASP A 131 10.16 1.62 -7.19
C ASP A 131 9.75 2.69 -8.21
N ALA A 132 9.55 3.93 -7.77
CA ALA A 132 9.20 5.06 -8.63
C ALA A 132 10.39 5.50 -9.51
N GLU A 133 11.57 5.60 -8.91
CA GLU A 133 12.84 5.92 -9.60
C GLU A 133 13.21 4.82 -10.59
N GLY A 134 13.21 3.56 -10.15
CA GLY A 134 13.52 2.40 -11.00
C GLY A 134 12.53 2.27 -12.16
N PHE A 135 11.24 2.55 -11.95
CA PHE A 135 10.28 2.55 -13.06
C PHE A 135 10.58 3.67 -14.06
N ARG A 136 10.95 4.87 -13.59
CA ARG A 136 11.35 5.97 -14.49
C ARG A 136 12.56 5.58 -15.34
N GLU A 137 13.56 4.94 -14.73
CA GLU A 137 14.76 4.45 -15.42
C GLU A 137 14.43 3.36 -16.44
N GLU A 138 13.57 2.41 -16.10
CA GLU A 138 13.09 1.38 -17.03
C GLU A 138 12.37 1.99 -18.23
N LEU A 139 11.53 3.01 -18.01
CA LEU A 139 10.85 3.67 -19.13
C LEU A 139 11.82 4.40 -20.07
N LEU A 140 12.91 4.96 -19.53
CA LEU A 140 13.96 5.59 -20.32
C LEU A 140 14.82 4.55 -21.05
N SER A 141 15.14 3.42 -20.42
CA SER A 141 15.97 2.36 -21.01
C SER A 141 15.31 1.74 -22.26
N ILE A 142 13.99 1.61 -22.26
CA ILE A 142 13.21 1.13 -23.43
C ILE A 142 12.97 2.21 -24.49
N GLY A 143 13.59 3.39 -24.35
CA GLY A 143 13.61 4.45 -25.37
C GLY A 143 12.38 5.37 -25.38
N LYS A 144 11.58 5.43 -24.31
CA LYS A 144 10.48 6.41 -24.27
C LYS A 144 11.02 7.83 -24.12
N ASN A 145 10.46 8.77 -24.88
CA ASN A 145 10.81 10.17 -24.73
C ASN A 145 10.34 10.75 -23.37
N ASN A 146 11.04 11.77 -22.89
CA ASN A 146 10.79 12.42 -21.59
C ASN A 146 9.33 12.84 -21.39
N ARG A 147 8.67 13.34 -22.44
CA ARG A 147 7.25 13.73 -22.38
C ARG A 147 6.35 12.52 -22.06
N THR A 148 6.63 11.37 -22.66
CA THR A 148 5.86 10.14 -22.44
C THR A 148 6.12 9.59 -21.05
N VAL A 149 7.39 9.54 -20.63
CA VAL A 149 7.81 9.13 -19.28
C VAL A 149 7.11 9.97 -18.21
N ASN A 150 7.13 11.30 -18.33
CA ASN A 150 6.48 12.19 -17.37
C ASN A 150 4.97 11.90 -17.23
N VAL A 151 4.28 11.59 -18.33
CA VAL A 151 2.85 11.26 -18.26
C VAL A 151 2.61 9.87 -17.66
N ASP A 152 3.47 8.91 -17.96
CA ASP A 152 3.37 7.56 -17.39
C ASP A 152 3.57 7.61 -15.86
N ILE A 153 4.62 8.31 -15.40
CA ILE A 153 4.89 8.58 -13.98
C ILE A 153 3.70 9.28 -13.32
N LYS A 154 3.15 10.32 -13.96
CA LYS A 154 1.97 11.03 -13.43
C LYS A 154 0.73 10.12 -13.34
N THR A 155 0.59 9.17 -14.26
CA THR A 155 -0.53 8.22 -14.26
C THR A 155 -0.44 7.28 -13.06
N VAL A 156 0.72 6.66 -12.83
CA VAL A 156 0.94 5.80 -11.65
C VAL A 156 0.80 6.60 -10.35
N SER A 157 1.42 7.79 -10.29
CA SER A 157 1.30 8.71 -9.16
C SER A 157 -0.16 9.05 -8.83
N SER A 158 -1.04 9.18 -9.83
CA SER A 158 -2.46 9.47 -9.59
C SER A 158 -3.20 8.32 -8.88
N ALA A 159 -2.79 7.07 -9.09
CA ALA A 159 -3.35 5.92 -8.39
C ALA A 159 -2.92 5.87 -6.93
N PHE A 160 -1.63 6.12 -6.65
CA PHE A 160 -1.11 6.20 -5.27
C PHE A 160 -1.58 7.45 -4.52
N ASN A 161 -1.81 8.57 -5.21
CA ASN A 161 -2.46 9.73 -4.60
C ASN A 161 -3.86 9.42 -4.08
N LEU A 162 -4.63 8.57 -4.79
CA LEU A 162 -5.92 8.13 -4.28
C LEU A 162 -5.78 7.17 -3.09
N ALA A 163 -4.78 6.27 -3.11
CA ALA A 163 -4.49 5.40 -1.97
C ALA A 163 -4.20 6.22 -0.71
N LYS A 164 -3.36 7.26 -0.85
CA LYS A 164 -3.06 8.20 0.22
C LYS A 164 -4.31 8.92 0.73
N LYS A 165 -5.16 9.44 -0.17
CA LYS A 165 -6.43 10.09 0.21
C LYS A 165 -7.37 9.16 0.97
N ASN A 166 -7.30 7.87 0.68
CA ASN A 166 -8.08 6.83 1.35
C ASN A 166 -7.37 6.25 2.60
N ALA A 167 -6.24 6.83 3.03
CA ALA A 167 -5.43 6.37 4.15
C ALA A 167 -4.99 4.90 4.05
N LEU A 168 -4.79 4.40 2.83
CA LEU A 168 -4.23 3.06 2.59
C LEU A 168 -2.69 3.05 2.66
N ILE A 169 -2.08 4.21 2.43
CA ILE A 169 -0.65 4.48 2.53
C ILE A 169 -0.44 5.88 3.14
N ASP A 170 0.68 6.07 3.82
CA ASP A 170 1.00 7.35 4.46
C ASP A 170 1.50 8.41 3.46
N HIS A 171 2.27 7.97 2.45
CA HIS A 171 2.88 8.83 1.45
C HIS A 171 2.73 8.26 0.05
N ASN A 172 2.77 9.13 -0.97
CA ASN A 172 2.77 8.68 -2.36
C ASN A 172 4.22 8.46 -2.80
N PRO A 173 4.59 7.24 -3.27
CA PRO A 173 5.95 6.91 -3.70
C PRO A 173 6.50 7.81 -4.82
N PHE A 174 5.61 8.36 -5.64
CA PHE A 174 5.94 9.18 -6.80
C PHE A 174 5.92 10.68 -6.52
N ALA A 175 5.70 11.11 -5.27
CA ALA A 175 5.51 12.53 -4.95
C ALA A 175 6.80 13.36 -5.08
N ALA A 176 7.95 12.75 -4.81
CA ALA A 176 9.25 13.43 -4.83
C ALA A 176 9.94 13.40 -6.21
N LEU A 177 9.33 12.79 -7.23
CA LEU A 177 9.93 12.72 -8.56
C LEU A 177 9.73 14.01 -9.34
N ASP A 178 10.84 14.66 -9.66
CA ASP A 178 10.85 15.77 -10.60
C ASP A 178 10.55 15.31 -12.03
N SER A 179 9.88 16.19 -12.77
CA SER A 179 9.61 15.98 -14.20
C SER A 179 10.90 16.11 -15.00
N LEU A 180 11.12 15.19 -15.93
CA LEU A 180 12.23 15.28 -16.88
C LEU A 180 12.04 16.49 -17.80
N SER A 181 13.15 17.11 -18.22
CA SER A 181 13.13 18.21 -19.19
C SER A 181 12.51 17.76 -20.51
N VAL A 182 11.71 18.61 -21.14
CA VAL A 182 11.02 18.29 -22.39
C VAL A 182 11.23 19.43 -23.38
N GLU A 183 11.83 19.12 -24.53
CA GLU A 183 11.91 20.08 -25.63
C GLU A 183 10.55 20.24 -26.33
N GLU A 184 10.26 21.46 -26.77
CA GLU A 184 9.06 21.74 -27.54
C GLU A 184 9.18 21.18 -28.97
N SER A 185 8.61 20.00 -29.19
CA SER A 185 8.35 19.49 -30.54
C SER A 185 7.30 20.37 -31.24
N LYS A 186 7.74 21.24 -32.15
CA LYS A 186 6.86 21.95 -33.09
C LYS A 186 6.47 21.02 -34.24
N ARG A 187 5.17 20.70 -34.36
CA ARG A 187 4.65 19.99 -35.54
C ARG A 187 4.70 20.94 -36.72
N LYS A 188 5.41 20.57 -37.79
CA LYS A 188 5.40 21.31 -39.05
C LYS A 188 4.16 20.90 -39.87
N PRO A 189 3.46 21.84 -40.51
CA PRO A 189 2.43 21.49 -41.49
C PRO A 189 3.09 20.74 -42.66
N PHE A 190 2.30 19.90 -43.34
CA PHE A 190 2.74 19.29 -44.59
C PHE A 190 2.88 20.37 -45.67
N ASP A 191 3.90 20.24 -46.52
CA ASP A 191 4.02 21.07 -47.72
C ASP A 191 3.18 20.50 -48.88
N GLN A 192 2.96 21.31 -49.92
CA GLN A 192 2.15 20.89 -51.08
C GLN A 192 2.74 19.68 -51.82
N ALA A 193 4.06 19.51 -51.81
CA ALA A 193 4.72 18.39 -52.48
C ALA A 193 4.48 17.07 -51.72
N GLN A 194 4.46 17.10 -50.39
CA GLN A 194 4.13 15.97 -49.52
C GLN A 194 2.67 15.58 -49.66
N VAL A 195 1.76 16.55 -49.83
CA VAL A 195 0.34 16.27 -50.05
C VAL A 195 0.10 15.61 -51.42
N ALA A 196 0.86 15.98 -52.44
CA ALA A 196 0.75 15.39 -53.78
C ALA A 196 1.27 13.94 -53.88
N GLN A 197 1.90 13.41 -52.83
CA GLN A 197 2.46 12.05 -52.76
C GLN A 197 1.63 11.09 -51.89
N ILE A 198 0.47 11.54 -51.37
CA ILE A 198 -0.50 10.74 -50.61
C ILE A 198 -1.61 10.28 -51.54
#